data_AF-R9KLY3-F1
#
_entry.id   AF-R9KLY3-F1
#
_cell.length_a   1.000
_cell.length_b   1.000
_cell.length_c   1.000
_cell.angle_alpha   90.00
_cell.angle_beta   90.00
_cell.angle_gamma   90.00
#
_symmetry.space_group_name_H-M   'P 1'
#
loop_
_entity.id
_entity.type
_entity.pdbx_description
1 polymer ?
#
loop_
_entity_poly.entity_id
_entity_poly.type
_entity_poly.pdbx_seq_one_letter_code
_entity_poly.pdbx_strand_id
1 'polypeptide(L)' 'MKRGLSPWSKQCKVQMLVLEKSLDQLSKETGFSKSYLSSIINGRIIVPEETVKVISNALDVDMALIG' A
#
# COMPACT_ATOMS: atom_id res chain seq x y z
N MET A 1 -20.30 -6.14 5.97
CA MET A 1 -19.20 -7.07 5.63
C MET A 1 -17.88 -6.44 6.04
N LYS A 2 -17.08 -7.08 6.91
CA LYS A 2 -15.68 -6.68 7.10
C LYS A 2 -14.94 -7.08 5.81
N ARG A 3 -14.59 -6.11 4.96
CA ARG A 3 -13.64 -6.37 3.88
C ARG A 3 -12.32 -6.72 4.55
N GLY A 4 -11.92 -7.99 4.45
CA GLY A 4 -10.60 -8.42 4.88
C GLY A 4 -9.54 -7.70 4.05
N LEU A 5 -8.32 -7.61 4.58
CA LEU A 5 -7.19 -7.10 3.79
C LEU A 5 -6.97 -8.03 2.59
N SER A 6 -6.85 -7.45 1.39
CA SER A 6 -6.42 -8.20 0.21
C SER A 6 -5.01 -8.76 0.42
N PRO A 7 -4.60 -9.80 -0.33
CA PRO A 7 -3.22 -10.28 -0.32
C PRO A 7 -2.21 -9.14 -0.54
N TRP A 8 -2.49 -8.22 -1.48
CA TRP A 8 -1.67 -7.04 -1.73
C TRP A 8 -1.53 -6.15 -0.49
N SER A 9 -2.63 -5.82 0.18
CA SER A 9 -2.60 -5.00 1.40
C SER A 9 -1.78 -5.64 2.53
N LYS A 10 -1.83 -6.97 2.67
CA LYS A 10 -1.00 -7.70 3.64
C LYS A 10 0.48 -7.63 3.24
N GLN A 11 0.79 -7.85 1.97
CA GLN A 11 2.16 -7.81 1.47
C GLN A 11 2.79 -6.42 1.59
N CYS A 12 2.04 -5.34 1.35
CA CYS A 12 2.50 -3.97 1.62
C CYS A 12 2.95 -3.80 3.07
N LYS A 13 2.17 -4.31 4.04
CA LYS A 13 2.55 -4.23 5.46
C LYS A 13 3.81 -5.01 5.77
N VAL A 14 3.97 -6.20 5.18
CA VAL A 14 5.19 -6.99 5.33
C VAL A 14 6.39 -6.23 4.76
N GLN A 15 6.28 -5.68 3.54
CA GLN A 15 7.39 -4.96 2.91
C GLN A 15 7.74 -3.66 3.61
N MET A 16 6.77 -2.96 4.21
CA MET A 16 7.08 -1.82 5.08
C MET A 16 7.96 -2.21 6.27
N LEU A 17 7.79 -3.42 6.82
CA LEU A 17 8.65 -3.92 7.89
C LEU A 17 10.02 -4.38 7.35
N VAL A 18 10.05 -5.14 6.26
CA VAL A 18 11.28 -5.65 5.64
C VAL A 18 12.20 -4.52 5.18
N LEU A 19 11.63 -3.45 4.63
CA LEU A 19 12.35 -2.27 4.14
C LEU A 19 12.61 -1.23 5.25
N GLU A 20 12.21 -1.50 6.50
CA GLU A 20 12.18 -0.54 7.62
C GLU A 20 11.56 0.82 7.23
N LYS A 21 10.54 0.77 6.37
CA LYS A 21 9.92 1.93 5.75
C LYS A 21 8.66 2.35 6.49
N SER A 22 8.71 3.54 7.09
CA SER A 22 7.57 4.18 7.74
C SER A 22 6.56 4.75 6.72
N LEU A 23 5.33 4.99 7.17
CA LEU A 23 4.33 5.73 6.36
C LEU A 23 4.81 7.15 5.98
N ASP A 24 5.70 7.76 6.77
CA ASP A 24 6.28 9.07 6.45
C ASP A 24 7.25 9.01 5.27
N GLN A 25 8.14 8.03 5.27
CA GLN A 25 9.05 7.79 4.15
C GLN A 25 8.28 7.42 2.89
N LEU A 26 7.30 6.51 2.99
CA LEU A 26 6.46 6.13 1.87
C LEU A 26 5.68 7.35 1.31
N SER A 27 5.18 8.22 2.18
CA SER A 27 4.50 9.46 1.80
C SER A 27 5.42 10.39 1.00
N LYS A 28 6.67 10.54 1.41
CA LYS A 28 7.68 11.35 0.70
C LYS A 28 8.03 10.76 -0.66
N GLU A 29 8.16 9.44 -0.76
CA GLU A 29 8.52 8.76 -2.01
C GLU A 29 7.39 8.76 -3.04
N THR A 30 6.14 8.56 -2.61
CA THR A 30 5.00 8.47 -3.54
C THR A 30 4.31 9.80 -3.79
N GLY A 31 4.62 10.85 -3.01
CA GLY A 31 3.91 12.13 -3.02
C GLY A 31 2.49 12.08 -2.44
N PHE A 32 2.08 10.95 -1.86
CA PHE A 32 0.76 10.77 -1.26
C PHE A 32 0.77 11.12 0.22
N SER A 33 -0.37 11.55 0.77
CA SER A 33 -0.47 11.78 2.21
C SER A 33 -0.46 10.47 3.00
N LYS A 34 0.06 10.50 4.24
CA LYS A 34 0.06 9.33 5.14
C LYS A 34 -1.33 8.76 5.40
N SER A 35 -2.34 9.63 5.52
CA SER A 35 -3.74 9.22 5.75
C SER A 35 -4.32 8.50 4.54
N TYR A 36 -3.98 8.95 3.32
CA TYR A 36 -4.37 8.30 2.08
C TYR A 36 -3.72 6.92 1.97
N LEU A 37 -2.39 6.84 2.11
CA LEU A 37 -1.64 5.58 2.13
C LEU A 37 -2.17 4.59 3.18
N SER A 38 -2.42 5.05 4.40
CA SER A 38 -3.00 4.22 5.47
C SER A 38 -4.38 3.69 5.11
N SER A 39 -5.22 4.51 4.44
CA SER A 39 -6.55 4.07 4.02
C SER A 39 -6.49 3.01 2.94
N ILE A 40 -5.53 3.11 2.01
CA ILE A 40 -5.30 2.12 0.94
C ILE A 40 -4.75 0.81 1.51
N ILE A 41 -3.64 0.86 2.25
CA ILE A 41 -2.94 -0.33 2.78
C ILE A 41 -3.81 -1.08 3.80
N ASN A 42 -4.75 -0.39 4.46
CA ASN A 42 -5.72 -1.03 5.35
C ASN A 42 -7.02 -1.44 4.66
N GLY A 43 -7.10 -1.38 3.32
CA GLY A 43 -8.26 -1.82 2.54
C GLY A 43 -9.54 -1.02 2.79
N ARG A 44 -9.42 0.23 3.26
CA ARG A 44 -10.58 1.09 3.58
C ARG A 44 -11.16 1.79 2.35
N ILE A 45 -10.35 1.99 1.31
CA ILE A 45 -10.75 2.65 0.07
C ILE A 45 -10.25 1.85 -1.13
N ILE A 46 -10.99 1.95 -2.24
CA ILE A 46 -10.56 1.45 -3.55
C ILE A 46 -9.95 2.64 -4.30
N VAL A 47 -8.85 2.39 -5.01
CA VAL A 47 -8.11 3.43 -5.75
C VAL A 47 -7.83 2.97 -7.18
N PRO A 48 -7.53 3.90 -8.11
CA PRO A 48 -7.13 3.55 -9.46
C PRO A 48 -5.88 2.67 -9.49
N GLU A 49 -5.74 1.87 -10.54
CA GLU A 49 -4.58 0.99 -10.76
C GLU A 49 -3.25 1.75 -10.74
N GLU A 50 -3.21 2.97 -11.29
CA GLU A 50 -2.05 3.87 -11.24
C GLU A 50 -1.56 4.10 -9.80
N THR A 51 -2.48 4.37 -8.86
CA THR A 51 -2.15 4.56 -7.45
C THR A 51 -1.59 3.28 -6.85
N VAL A 52 -2.16 2.13 -7.19
CA VAL A 52 -1.67 0.83 -6.71
C VAL A 52 -0.26 0.56 -7.24
N LYS A 53 0.00 0.87 -8.51
CA LYS A 53 1.31 0.73 -9.16
C LYS A 53 2.38 1.58 -8.49
N VAL A 54 2.08 2.84 -8.18
CA VAL A 54 3.02 3.74 -7.48
C VAL A 54 3.40 3.16 -6.11
N ILE A 55 2.42 2.71 -5.33
CA ILE A 55 2.68 2.13 -3.99
C ILE A 55 3.43 0.79 -4.11
N SER A 56 3.05 -0.03 -5.09
CA SER A 56 3.67 -1.33 -5.35
C SER A 56 5.14 -1.19 -5.71
N ASN A 57 5.47 -0.22 -6.58
CA ASN A 57 6.86 0.08 -6.93
C ASN A 57 7.67 0.58 -5.73
N ALA A 58 7.08 1.43 -4.88
CA ALA A 58 7.74 1.97 -3.70
C ALA A 58 7.98 0.92 -2.60
N LEU A 59 7.20 -0.16 -2.58
CA LEU A 59 7.28 -1.24 -1.59
C LEU A 59 7.80 -2.57 -2.16
N ASP A 60 8.15 -2.63 -3.44
CA ASP A 60 8.52 -3.87 -4.13
C ASP A 60 7.50 -5.00 -3.90
N VAL A 61 6.23 -4.71 -4.24
CA VAL A 61 5.07 -5.62 -4.10
C VAL A 61 4.51 -5.96 -5.47
N ASP A 62 4.21 -7.22 -5.71
CA ASP A 62 3.55 -7.67 -6.95
C ASP A 62 2.08 -7.21 -6.99
N MET A 63 1.69 -6.52 -8.08
CA MET A 63 0.32 -6.08 -8.34
C MET A 63 -0.65 -7.23 -8.60
N ALA A 64 -0.17 -8.42 -8.99
CA ALA A 64 -1.03 -9.61 -9.15
C ALA A 64 -1.74 -10.01 -7.85
N LEU A 65 -1.28 -9.52 -6.70
CA LEU A 65 -1.86 -9.76 -5.38
C LEU A 65 -3.10 -8.91 -5.08
N ILE A 66 -3.50 -7.99 -5.96
CA ILE A 66 -4.62 -7.06 -5.72
C ILE A 66 -5.93 -7.82 -5.45
N GLY A 67 -6.13 -8.97 -6.11
CA GLY A 67 -7.11 -10.02 -5.78
C GLY A 67 -8.54 -9.55 -5.52
#